data_AF-A0ABD5S0V0-F1
#
_entry.id   AF-A0ABD5S0V0-F1
#
_cell.length_a   1.000
_cell.length_b   1.000
_cell.length_c   1.000
_cell.angle_alpha   90.00
_cell.angle_beta   90.00
_cell.angle_gamma   90.00
#
_symmetry.space_group_name_H-M   'P 1'
#
loop_
_entity.id
_entity.type
_entity.pdbx_description
1 polymer ?
#
loop_
_entity_poly.entity_id
_entity_poly.type
_entity_poly.pdbx_seq_one_letter_code
_entity_poly.pdbx_strand_id
1 'polypeptide(L)'
;PSTVRVLPVAVMPGLGLPLTGTWIRFFGVRYTILGMWLLARRGIAPVLYVHPWEFADLPAVDGVPRRVYWRTGEWMRRALATILDEEFDFVTARTAVSDA
;
A
#
# COMPACT_ATOMS: atom_id res chain seq x y z
N PRO A 1 -22.93 -8.41 10.08
CA PRO A 1 -24.00 -8.06 9.12
C PRO A 1 -23.70 -8.65 7.73
N SER A 2 -24.67 -9.32 7.11
CA SER A 2 -24.51 -10.05 5.83
C SER A 2 -24.21 -9.18 4.60
N THR A 3 -24.23 -7.86 4.75
CA THR A 3 -24.01 -6.86 3.70
C THR A 3 -22.61 -6.25 3.69
N VAL A 4 -21.77 -6.54 4.69
CA VAL A 4 -20.41 -5.99 4.78
C VAL A 4 -19.45 -6.90 4.03
N ARG A 5 -18.73 -6.34 3.05
CA ARG A 5 -17.61 -7.00 2.36
C ARG A 5 -16.30 -6.52 2.97
N VAL A 6 -15.30 -7.40 3.01
CA VAL A 6 -13.99 -7.13 3.60
C VAL A 6 -12.93 -7.29 2.52
N LEU A 7 -12.03 -6.32 2.42
CA LEU A 7 -10.83 -6.38 1.60
C LEU A 7 -9.61 -6.50 2.54
N PRO A 8 -8.96 -7.67 2.61
CA PRO A 8 -7.84 -7.85 3.52
C PRO A 8 -6.61 -7.11 3.00
N VAL A 9 -6.05 -6.22 3.83
CA VAL A 9 -4.80 -5.53 3.50
C VAL A 9 -3.67 -6.55 3.33
N ALA A 10 -2.93 -6.42 2.23
CA ALA A 10 -1.83 -7.32 1.92
C ALA A 10 -0.66 -7.17 2.91
N VAL A 11 -0.08 -8.31 3.29
CA VAL A 11 1.09 -8.41 4.15
C VAL A 11 2.20 -9.21 3.46
N MET A 12 3.45 -8.95 3.82
CA MET A 12 4.60 -9.69 3.32
C MET A 12 4.52 -11.16 3.73
N PRO A 13 4.56 -12.11 2.78
CA PRO A 13 4.61 -13.52 3.10
C PRO A 13 5.80 -13.89 4.00
N GLY A 14 5.54 -14.61 5.09
CA GLY A 14 6.55 -15.04 6.07
C GLY A 14 6.89 -14.00 7.15
N LEU A 15 6.72 -12.70 6.87
CA LEU A 15 7.01 -11.63 7.84
C LEU A 15 5.74 -11.07 8.50
N GLY A 16 4.60 -11.10 7.81
CA GLY A 16 3.31 -10.64 8.35
C GLY A 16 3.19 -9.12 8.50
N LEU A 17 4.20 -8.35 8.09
CA LEU A 17 4.15 -6.90 8.09
C LEU A 17 3.39 -6.38 6.85
N PRO A 18 2.51 -5.37 6.98
CA PRO A 18 1.76 -4.83 5.85
C PRO A 18 2.63 -4.31 4.71
N LEU A 19 2.14 -4.45 3.48
CA LEU A 19 2.80 -3.94 2.26
C LEU A 19 2.49 -2.48 1.98
N THR A 20 1.84 -1.78 2.92
CA THR A 20 1.20 -0.48 2.66
C THR A 20 1.47 0.58 3.74
N GLY A 21 1.11 1.83 3.46
CA GLY A 21 1.22 2.95 4.39
C GLY A 21 2.64 3.15 4.93
N THR A 22 2.78 3.19 6.27
CA THR A 22 4.07 3.37 6.96
C THR A 22 5.16 2.40 6.50
N TRP A 23 4.81 1.18 6.11
CA TRP A 23 5.78 0.16 5.73
C TRP A 23 6.39 0.39 4.34
N ILE A 24 5.60 0.93 3.39
CA ILE A 24 6.15 1.45 2.11
C ILE A 24 7.18 2.52 2.42
N ARG A 25 6.87 3.44 3.34
CA ARG A 25 7.74 4.57 3.68
C ARG A 25 9.03 4.10 4.38
N PHE A 26 8.97 3.13 5.28
CA PHE A 26 10.15 2.64 5.99
C PHE A 26 11.02 1.71 5.13
N PHE A 27 10.44 0.66 4.55
CA PHE A 27 11.20 -0.34 3.80
C PHE A 27 11.42 0.02 2.32
N GLY A 28 10.66 0.98 1.79
CA GLY A 28 10.75 1.44 0.41
C GLY A 28 9.85 0.66 -0.56
N VAL A 29 9.70 1.19 -1.77
CA VAL A 29 8.79 0.65 -2.81
C VAL A 29 9.08 -0.80 -3.18
N ARG A 30 10.36 -1.20 -3.24
CA ARG A 30 10.76 -2.56 -3.62
C ARG A 30 10.28 -3.63 -2.64
N TYR A 31 10.14 -3.29 -1.36
CA TYR A 31 9.58 -4.20 -0.35
C TYR A 31 8.12 -4.53 -0.68
N THR A 32 7.34 -3.51 -1.05
CA THR A 32 5.94 -3.66 -1.41
C THR A 32 5.77 -4.45 -2.69
N ILE A 33 6.52 -4.12 -3.74
CA ILE A 33 6.50 -4.82 -5.03
C ILE A 33 6.86 -6.30 -4.83
N LEU A 34 7.93 -6.59 -4.08
CA LEU A 34 8.30 -7.98 -3.77
C LEU A 34 7.14 -8.72 -3.09
N GLY A 35 6.51 -8.11 -2.10
CA GLY A 35 5.38 -8.70 -1.40
C GLY A 35 4.18 -8.96 -2.31
N MET A 36 3.87 -8.01 -3.22
CA MET A 36 2.81 -8.16 -4.22
C MET A 36 3.06 -9.38 -5.11
N TRP A 37 4.25 -9.50 -5.68
CA TRP A 37 4.62 -10.63 -6.53
C TRP A 37 4.61 -11.97 -5.77
N LEU A 38 5.07 -12.00 -4.51
CA LEU A 38 5.04 -13.22 -3.71
C LEU A 38 3.61 -13.67 -3.37
N LEU A 39 2.68 -12.75 -3.16
CA LEU A 39 1.25 -13.06 -2.97
C LEU A 39 0.60 -13.51 -4.28
N ALA A 40 0.88 -12.81 -5.38
CA ALA A 40 0.35 -13.15 -6.71
C ALA A 40 0.76 -14.56 -7.15
N ARG A 41 2.00 -14.98 -6.87
CA ARG A 41 2.48 -16.35 -7.09
C ARG A 41 1.71 -17.42 -6.31
N ARG A 42 0.96 -17.02 -5.28
CA ARG A 42 0.08 -17.90 -4.48
C ARG A 42 -1.39 -17.78 -4.87
N GLY A 43 -1.69 -17.06 -5.97
CA GLY A 43 -3.07 -16.79 -6.41
C GLY A 43 -3.82 -15.79 -5.52
N ILE A 44 -3.12 -14.99 -4.71
CA ILE A 44 -3.73 -14.01 -3.82
C ILE A 44 -3.59 -12.61 -4.42
N ALA A 45 -4.72 -11.96 -4.69
CA ALA A 45 -4.75 -10.57 -5.14
C ALA A 45 -4.27 -9.62 -4.01
N PRO A 46 -3.17 -8.86 -4.19
CA PRO A 46 -2.69 -7.93 -3.18
C PRO A 46 -3.60 -6.71 -3.09
N VAL A 47 -4.10 -6.39 -1.90
CA VAL A 47 -4.82 -5.14 -1.63
C VAL A 47 -3.92 -4.15 -0.89
N LEU A 48 -3.66 -3.00 -1.50
CA LEU A 48 -2.91 -1.89 -0.90
C LEU A 48 -3.86 -0.73 -0.56
N TYR A 49 -3.51 0.06 0.44
CA TYR A 49 -4.22 1.29 0.78
C TYR A 49 -3.26 2.38 1.26
N VAL A 50 -3.48 3.61 0.80
CA VAL A 50 -2.62 4.77 1.09
C VAL A 50 -3.52 5.94 1.44
N HIS A 51 -3.09 6.78 2.39
CA HIS A 51 -3.87 7.94 2.76
C HIS A 51 -3.54 9.13 1.84
N PRO A 52 -4.52 10.00 1.53
CA PRO A 52 -4.26 11.22 0.76
C PRO A 52 -3.15 12.10 1.35
N TRP A 53 -3.05 12.18 2.67
CA TRP A 53 -2.02 13.00 3.34
C TRP A 53 -0.60 12.48 3.10
N GLU A 54 -0.41 11.18 2.82
CA GLU A 54 0.92 10.62 2.54
C GLU A 54 1.50 11.19 1.24
N PHE A 55 0.67 11.75 0.35
CA PHE A 55 1.05 12.41 -0.90
C PHE A 55 1.23 13.93 -0.77
N ALA A 56 1.03 14.51 0.40
CA ALA A 56 1.17 15.95 0.61
C ALA A 56 2.57 16.28 1.17
N ASP A 57 3.10 17.45 0.78
CA ASP A 57 4.25 18.04 1.46
C ASP A 57 3.74 18.65 2.77
N LEU A 58 4.01 17.95 3.88
CA LEU A 58 3.41 18.26 5.17
C LEU A 58 4.19 19.37 5.89
N PRO A 59 3.53 20.39 6.47
CA PRO A 59 4.18 21.36 7.33
C PRO A 59 4.63 20.70 8.64
N ALA A 60 5.71 21.21 9.24
CA ALA A 60 6.07 20.80 10.60
C ALA A 60 4.96 21.22 11.57
N VAL A 61 4.51 20.29 12.41
CA VAL A 61 3.46 20.49 13.42
C VAL A 61 4.00 20.03 14.76
N ASP A 62 3.88 20.89 15.77
CA ASP A 62 4.35 20.58 17.12
C ASP A 62 3.67 19.33 17.69
N GLY A 63 4.47 18.48 18.34
CA GLY A 63 4.02 17.21 18.90
C GLY A 63 3.86 16.07 17.90
N VAL A 64 3.96 16.32 16.59
CA VAL A 64 3.89 15.25 15.58
C VAL A 64 5.25 14.57 15.42
N PRO A 65 5.34 13.23 15.57
CA PRO A 65 6.61 12.53 15.46
C PRO A 65 7.25 12.66 14.07
N ARG A 66 8.58 12.84 14.02
CA ARG A 66 9.35 12.97 12.76
C ARG A 66 9.07 11.87 11.73
N ARG A 67 8.77 10.65 12.19
CA ARG A 67 8.44 9.50 11.31
C ARG A 67 7.16 9.66 10.48
N VAL A 68 6.26 10.56 10.88
CA VAL A 68 5.04 10.87 10.11
C VAL A 68 5.41 11.54 8.79
N TYR A 69 6.38 12.45 8.84
CA TYR A 69 6.88 13.21 7.68
C TYR A 69 7.78 12.38 6.76
N TRP A 70 8.34 11.27 7.26
CA TRP A 70 9.28 10.46 6.50
C TRP A 70 8.66 9.95 5.21
N ARG A 71 9.30 10.29 4.08
CA ARG A 71 8.95 9.82 2.73
C ARG A 71 7.46 10.06 2.39
N THR A 72 7.00 11.27 2.67
CA THR A 72 5.70 11.81 2.23
C THR A 72 5.86 12.64 0.94
N GLY A 73 4.78 13.24 0.45
CA GLY A 73 4.83 14.21 -0.66
C GLY A 73 5.31 13.58 -1.96
N GLU A 74 6.27 14.25 -2.60
CA GLU A 74 6.80 13.84 -3.90
C GLU A 74 7.46 12.46 -3.90
N TRP A 75 8.01 12.02 -2.77
CA TRP A 75 8.54 10.66 -2.68
C TRP A 75 7.42 9.63 -2.80
N MET A 76 6.30 9.85 -2.11
CA MET A 76 5.18 8.92 -2.09
C MET A 76 4.46 8.86 -3.43
N ARG A 77 4.34 10.00 -4.14
CA ARG A 77 3.81 10.04 -5.52
C ARG A 77 4.62 9.16 -6.47
N ARG A 78 5.95 9.29 -6.44
CA ARG A 78 6.85 8.45 -7.24
C ARG A 78 6.78 6.98 -6.84
N ALA A 79 6.73 6.67 -5.55
CA ALA A 79 6.60 5.31 -5.07
C ALA A 79 5.29 4.66 -5.58
N LEU A 80 4.16 5.39 -5.51
CA LEU A 80 2.90 4.89 -6.06
C LEU A 80 2.96 4.73 -7.58
N ALA A 81 3.55 5.69 -8.30
CA ALA A 81 3.72 5.58 -9.75
C ALA A 81 4.53 4.34 -10.14
N THR A 82 5.62 4.04 -9.42
CA THR A 82 6.39 2.80 -9.64
C THR A 82 5.57 1.54 -9.37
N ILE A 83 4.73 1.53 -8.32
CA ILE A 83 3.84 0.38 -8.07
C ILE A 83 2.83 0.21 -9.20
N LEU A 84 2.23 1.31 -9.67
CA LEU A 84 1.24 1.30 -10.74
C LEU A 84 1.79 0.95 -12.12
N ASP A 85 3.12 1.00 -12.29
CA ASP A 85 3.83 0.61 -13.51
C ASP A 85 4.19 -0.88 -13.56
N GLU A 86 3.99 -1.62 -12.46
CA GLU A 86 4.20 -3.07 -12.43
C GLU A 86 3.16 -3.81 -13.30
N GLU A 87 3.52 -5.01 -13.77
CA GLU A 87 2.67 -5.86 -14.62
C GLU A 87 1.49 -6.50 -13.86
N PHE A 88 0.61 -5.65 -13.32
CA PHE A 88 -0.63 -6.02 -12.62
C PHE A 88 -1.83 -5.29 -13.22
N ASP A 89 -2.97 -5.97 -13.24
CA ASP A 89 -4.25 -5.32 -13.51
C ASP A 89 -4.76 -4.61 -12.25
N PHE A 90 -4.63 -3.29 -12.22
CA PHE A 90 -5.18 -2.47 -11.14
C PHE A 90 -6.68 -2.26 -11.32
N VAL A 91 -7.46 -2.88 -10.45
CA VAL A 91 -8.92 -2.80 -10.46
C VAL A 91 -9.46 -1.98 -9.29
N THR A 92 -10.73 -1.60 -9.38
CA THR A 92 -11.42 -0.97 -8.26
C THR A 92 -11.67 -1.97 -7.14
N ALA A 93 -11.79 -1.47 -5.90
CA ALA A 93 -12.21 -2.26 -4.75
C ALA A 93 -13.54 -3.01 -4.99
N ARG A 94 -14.46 -2.43 -5.76
CA ARG A 94 -15.74 -3.05 -6.11
C ARG A 94 -15.54 -4.27 -6.99
N THR A 95 -14.69 -4.18 -8.00
CA THR A 95 -14.35 -5.29 -8.90
C THR A 95 -13.72 -6.43 -8.09
N ALA A 96 -12.71 -6.10 -7.26
CA ALA A 96 -11.99 -7.09 -6.46
C ALA A 96 -12.86 -7.91 -5.49
N VAL A 97 -13.96 -7.36 -4.97
CA VAL A 97 -14.90 -8.09 -4.09
C VAL A 97 -16.04 -8.78 -4.85
N SER A 98 -16.18 -8.52 -6.15
CA SER A 98 -17.22 -9.11 -7.00
C SER A 98 -16.75 -10.38 -7.68
N ASP A 99 -15.44 -10.49 -7.92
CA ASP A 99 -14.77 -11.66 -8.52
C ASP A 99 -14.29 -12.69 -7.47
N ALA A 100 -14.49 -12.42 -6.18
CA ALA A 100 -14.03 -13.22 -5.04
C ALA A 100 -15.12 -14.12 -4.43
#